data_AF-A0A7K2KVI4-F1
#
_entry.id   AF-A0A7K2KVI4-F1
#
_cell.length_a   1.000
_cell.length_b   1.000
_cell.length_c   1.000
_cell.angle_alpha   90.00
_cell.angle_beta   90.00
_cell.angle_gamma   90.00
#
_symmetry.space_group_name_H-M   'P 1'
#
loop_
_entity.id
_entity.type
_entity.pdbx_description
1 polymer ?
#
loop_
_entity_poly.entity_id
_entity_poly.type
_entity_poly.pdbx_seq_one_letter_code
_entity_poly.pdbx_strand_id
1 'polypeptide(L)'
;MTTAVALRIGDDQAWVELAPEEDAPGQWRVTADWVGAFTADFEFDLGAGEAAAFADAFLAGVDGGGSFRLEAKESRDNPLMLQSVRAGDDLAFVVRLTPNGHDTTVHLDLEIDPMDRAELRGRIDEFRRSLV
;
A
#
# COMPACT_ATOMS: atom_id res chain seq x y z
N MET A 1 -1.48 18.68 -15.39
CA MET A 1 -1.54 17.29 -14.88
C MET A 1 -1.14 17.39 -13.43
N THR A 2 -2.04 17.06 -12.51
CA THR A 2 -1.71 16.98 -11.09
C THR A 2 -0.87 15.73 -10.92
N THR A 3 0.31 15.84 -10.30
CA THR A 3 1.10 14.65 -9.97
C THR A 3 0.35 13.88 -8.89
N ALA A 4 0.16 12.57 -9.09
CA ALA A 4 -0.40 11.73 -8.04
C ALA A 4 0.48 11.83 -6.78
N VAL A 5 -0.12 11.71 -5.60
CA VAL A 5 0.61 11.72 -4.33
C VAL A 5 0.91 10.29 -3.90
N ALA A 6 1.89 10.11 -3.02
CA ALA A 6 2.19 8.80 -2.46
C ALA A 6 1.16 8.39 -1.39
N LEU A 7 0.91 7.09 -1.26
CA LEU A 7 0.13 6.51 -0.16
C LEU A 7 1.07 5.76 0.78
N ARG A 8 1.23 6.27 2.00
CA ARG A 8 2.03 5.64 3.06
C ARG A 8 1.17 5.02 4.14
N ILE A 9 1.44 3.75 4.43
CA ILE A 9 0.86 2.96 5.52
C ILE A 9 1.96 2.73 6.55
N GLY A 10 1.66 3.00 7.82
CA GLY A 10 2.62 2.96 8.92
C GLY A 10 3.17 4.34 9.30
N ASP A 11 4.18 4.32 10.16
CA ASP A 11 4.80 5.48 10.81
C ASP A 11 6.31 5.53 10.56
N ASP A 12 7.08 6.17 11.44
CA ASP A 12 8.54 6.29 11.31
C ASP A 12 9.30 5.03 11.78
N GLN A 13 8.62 4.06 12.42
CA GLN A 13 9.23 2.79 12.85
C GLN A 13 9.11 1.72 11.78
N ALA A 14 7.94 1.58 11.18
CA ALA A 14 7.67 0.61 10.12
C ALA A 14 6.65 1.17 9.13
N TRP A 15 6.97 1.13 7.84
CA TRP A 15 6.06 1.62 6.82
C TRP A 15 6.23 0.95 5.46
N VAL A 16 5.15 1.01 4.68
CA VAL A 16 5.16 0.79 3.24
C VAL A 16 4.57 2.02 2.54
N GLU A 17 5.17 2.44 1.43
CA GLU A 17 4.72 3.55 0.61
C GLU A 17 4.55 3.09 -0.84
N LEU A 18 3.41 3.44 -1.42
CA LEU A 18 3.14 3.34 -2.85
C LEU A 18 3.22 4.75 -3.45
N ALA A 19 4.25 5.03 -4.24
CA ALA A 19 4.50 6.35 -4.81
C ALA A 19 4.55 6.29 -6.35
N PRO A 20 4.04 7.29 -7.07
CA PRO A 20 4.22 7.37 -8.51
C PRO A 20 5.68 7.73 -8.85
N GLU A 21 6.20 7.18 -9.95
CA GLU A 21 7.51 7.59 -10.49
C GLU A 21 7.40 8.96 -11.18
N GLU A 22 8.27 9.89 -10.82
CA GLU A 22 8.27 11.25 -11.38
C GLU A 22 8.61 11.24 -12.89
N ASP A 23 9.55 10.39 -13.30
CA ASP A 23 10.09 10.34 -14.66
C ASP A 23 9.44 9.27 -15.56
N ALA A 24 8.52 8.47 -15.02
CA ALA A 24 7.92 7.35 -15.73
C ALA A 24 6.40 7.26 -15.51
N PRO A 25 5.58 7.95 -16.34
CA PRO A 25 4.13 7.92 -16.22
C PRO A 25 3.56 6.50 -16.29
N GLY A 26 2.77 6.12 -15.28
CA GLY A 26 2.19 4.78 -15.15
C GLY A 26 3.08 3.78 -14.40
N GLN A 27 4.32 4.16 -14.10
CA GLN A 27 5.19 3.41 -13.22
C GLN A 27 5.07 3.94 -11.78
N TRP A 28 5.11 3.01 -10.85
CA TRP A 28 5.01 3.25 -9.43
C TRP A 28 6.17 2.56 -8.73
N ARG A 29 6.44 2.99 -7.51
CA ARG A 29 7.41 2.41 -6.61
C ARG A 29 6.70 1.95 -5.35
N VAL A 30 7.03 0.75 -4.90
CA VAL A 30 6.67 0.28 -3.57
C VAL A 30 7.94 0.21 -2.73
N THR A 31 7.98 1.03 -1.68
CA THR A 31 9.09 1.05 -0.73
C THR A 31 8.59 0.57 0.61
N ALA A 32 9.31 -0.38 1.22
CA ALA A 32 9.16 -0.76 2.62
C ALA A 32 10.41 -0.39 3.40
N ASP A 33 10.21 0.04 4.64
CA ASP A 33 11.28 0.41 5.55
C ASP A 33 10.92 0.00 6.97
N TRP A 34 11.91 -0.56 7.68
CA TRP A 34 11.85 -0.83 9.10
C TRP A 34 13.04 -0.17 9.80
N VAL A 35 12.75 0.91 10.52
CA VAL A 35 13.68 1.73 11.32
C VAL A 35 14.92 2.17 10.51
N GLY A 36 14.80 2.33 9.20
CA GLY A 36 15.91 2.63 8.28
C GLY A 36 17.00 1.55 8.20
N ALA A 37 16.83 0.42 8.90
CA ALA A 37 17.80 -0.67 8.96
C ALA A 37 17.54 -1.73 7.89
N PHE A 38 16.28 -1.92 7.53
CA PHE A 38 15.85 -2.84 6.48
C PHE A 38 14.95 -2.12 5.52
N THR A 39 15.44 -1.92 4.30
CA THR A 39 14.70 -1.28 3.21
C THR A 39 14.55 -2.22 2.04
N ALA A 40 13.39 -2.15 1.40
CA ALA A 40 13.11 -2.82 0.14
C ALA A 40 12.41 -1.83 -0.79
N ASP A 41 12.84 -1.79 -2.04
CA ASP A 41 12.37 -0.82 -3.03
C ASP A 41 12.20 -1.56 -4.35
N PHE A 42 10.98 -1.54 -4.88
CA PHE A 42 10.61 -2.24 -6.10
C PHE A 42 9.83 -1.33 -7.04
N GLU A 43 10.21 -1.36 -8.31
CA GLU A 43 9.40 -0.81 -9.37
C GLU A 43 8.16 -1.69 -9.59
N PHE A 44 7.05 -1.04 -9.89
CA PHE A 44 5.72 -1.62 -9.97
C PHE A 44 4.94 -0.96 -11.11
N ASP A 45 4.50 -1.76 -12.07
CA ASP A 45 3.60 -1.26 -13.11
C ASP A 45 2.16 -1.23 -12.59
N LEU A 46 1.62 -0.02 -12.39
CA LEU A 46 0.26 0.19 -11.88
C LEU A 46 -0.43 1.29 -12.67
N GLY A 47 -1.44 0.90 -13.45
CA GLY A 47 -2.24 1.85 -14.20
C GLY A 47 -3.05 2.76 -13.27
N ALA A 48 -3.33 3.99 -13.71
CA ALA A 48 -4.12 4.95 -12.91
C ALA A 48 -5.50 4.40 -12.49
N GLY A 49 -6.15 3.59 -13.36
CA GLY A 49 -7.40 2.92 -13.03
C GLY A 49 -7.24 1.82 -11.98
N GLU A 50 -6.11 1.11 -11.98
CA GLU A 50 -5.79 0.07 -10.99
C GLU A 50 -5.48 0.73 -9.63
N ALA A 51 -4.69 1.80 -9.62
CA ALA A 51 -4.42 2.60 -8.43
C ALA A 51 -5.72 3.14 -7.81
N ALA A 52 -6.64 3.64 -8.65
CA ALA A 52 -7.93 4.15 -8.20
C ALA A 52 -8.82 3.02 -7.61
N ALA A 53 -8.88 1.87 -8.29
CA ALA A 53 -9.63 0.72 -7.82
C ALA A 53 -9.07 0.17 -6.50
N PHE A 54 -7.74 0.12 -6.34
CA PHE A 54 -7.08 -0.26 -5.10
C PHE A 54 -7.45 0.70 -3.96
N ALA A 55 -7.37 2.02 -4.19
CA ALA A 55 -7.75 3.02 -3.20
C ALA A 55 -9.24 2.92 -2.81
N ASP A 56 -10.14 2.72 -3.78
CA ASP A 56 -11.57 2.54 -3.54
C ASP A 56 -11.84 1.27 -2.71
N ALA A 57 -11.16 0.16 -3.00
CA ALA A 57 -11.24 -1.07 -2.23
C ALA A 57 -10.65 -0.94 -0.82
N PHE A 58 -9.59 -0.14 -0.66
CA PHE A 58 -8.99 0.15 0.65
C PHE A 58 -9.94 0.97 1.52
N LEU A 59 -10.55 2.03 0.99
CA LEU A 59 -11.59 2.79 1.69
C LEU A 59 -12.75 1.89 2.13
N ALA A 60 -13.25 1.05 1.22
CA ALA A 60 -14.33 0.11 1.52
C ALA A 60 -13.95 -0.87 2.64
N GLY A 61 -12.70 -1.35 2.66
CA GLY A 61 -12.17 -2.19 3.73
C GLY A 61 -12.13 -1.49 5.09
N VAL A 62 -11.61 -0.26 5.13
CA VAL A 62 -11.53 0.56 6.35
C VAL A 62 -12.93 0.86 6.90
N ASP A 63 -13.88 1.20 6.03
CA ASP A 63 -15.27 1.51 6.41
C ASP A 63 -16.08 0.28 6.81
N GLY A 64 -15.79 -0.88 6.23
CA GLY A 64 -16.47 -2.13 6.54
C GLY A 64 -16.22 -2.63 7.96
N GLY A 65 -15.16 -2.14 8.62
CA GLY A 65 -14.88 -2.36 10.04
C GLY A 65 -14.43 -3.78 10.42
N GLY A 66 -14.34 -4.69 9.45
CA GLY A 66 -13.75 -6.02 9.56
C GLY A 66 -12.29 -6.06 9.08
N SER A 67 -11.65 -7.23 9.20
CA SER A 67 -10.38 -7.49 8.52
C SER A 67 -10.62 -7.65 7.02
N PHE A 68 -9.67 -7.21 6.22
CA PHE A 68 -9.70 -7.32 4.77
C PHE A 68 -8.31 -7.65 4.24
N ARG A 69 -8.28 -8.14 3.01
CA ARG A 69 -7.05 -8.41 2.26
C ARG A 69 -7.17 -7.75 0.91
N LEU A 70 -6.13 -7.02 0.52
CA LEU A 70 -6.07 -6.27 -0.73
C LEU A 70 -4.75 -6.55 -1.43
N GLU A 71 -4.83 -6.52 -2.74
CA GLU A 71 -3.68 -6.60 -3.64
C GLU A 71 -3.74 -5.36 -4.53
N ALA A 72 -2.61 -4.67 -4.71
CA ALA A 72 -2.59 -3.45 -5.51
C ALA A 72 -2.91 -3.71 -6.99
N LYS A 73 -2.59 -4.92 -7.46
CA LYS A 73 -2.92 -5.40 -8.81
C LYS A 73 -3.12 -6.92 -8.77
N GLU A 74 -4.12 -7.42 -9.47
CA GLU A 74 -4.28 -8.87 -9.67
C GLU A 74 -3.34 -9.36 -10.79
N SER A 75 -2.03 -9.36 -10.54
CA SER A 75 -1.04 -9.76 -11.55
C SER A 75 0.19 -10.49 -10.97
N ARG A 76 0.93 -11.13 -11.88
CA ARG A 76 2.22 -11.76 -11.57
C ARG A 76 3.35 -10.79 -11.27
N ASP A 77 3.12 -9.49 -11.41
CA ASP A 77 4.07 -8.44 -11.05
C ASP A 77 3.45 -7.54 -9.97
N ASN A 78 2.67 -8.13 -9.05
CA ASN A 78 2.11 -7.43 -7.90
C ASN A 78 3.04 -7.54 -6.69
N PRO A 79 3.84 -6.50 -6.39
CA PRO A 79 4.70 -6.51 -5.24
C PRO A 79 3.96 -6.11 -3.97
N LEU A 80 2.65 -5.83 -3.96
CA LEU A 80 1.98 -5.32 -2.76
C LEU A 80 0.69 -6.09 -2.44
N MET A 81 0.74 -6.82 -1.32
CA MET A 81 -0.43 -7.35 -0.64
C MET A 81 -0.52 -6.77 0.77
N LEU A 82 -1.71 -6.28 1.13
CA LEU A 82 -2.03 -5.78 2.46
C LEU A 82 -3.07 -6.70 3.09
N GLN A 83 -2.79 -7.16 4.31
CA GLN A 83 -3.77 -7.82 5.14
C GLN A 83 -3.98 -7.02 6.42
N SER A 84 -5.18 -6.49 6.62
CA SER A 84 -5.51 -5.76 7.83
C SER A 84 -5.83 -6.72 8.97
N VAL A 85 -5.41 -6.31 10.17
CA VAL A 85 -5.68 -6.99 11.44
C VAL A 85 -6.30 -5.96 12.37
N ARG A 86 -7.44 -6.30 12.97
CA ARG A 86 -8.05 -5.38 13.94
C ARG A 86 -7.22 -5.32 15.20
N ALA A 87 -6.95 -4.11 15.67
CA ALA A 87 -6.29 -3.84 16.94
C ALA A 87 -7.17 -2.87 17.75
N GLY A 88 -8.20 -3.42 18.41
CA GLY A 88 -9.22 -2.58 19.05
C GLY A 88 -10.02 -1.79 18.01
N ASP A 89 -9.99 -0.46 18.14
CA ASP A 89 -10.61 0.48 17.19
C ASP A 89 -9.66 0.83 16.03
N ASP A 90 -8.39 0.45 16.11
CA ASP A 90 -7.37 0.72 15.09
C ASP A 90 -7.20 -0.46 14.11
N LEU A 91 -6.35 -0.26 13.11
CA LEU A 91 -5.97 -1.28 12.12
C LEU A 91 -4.44 -1.43 12.06
N ALA A 92 -3.96 -2.62 12.40
CA ALA A 92 -2.60 -3.05 12.10
C ALA A 92 -2.57 -3.73 10.72
N PHE A 93 -1.38 -3.89 10.15
CA PHE A 93 -1.22 -4.52 8.84
C PHE A 93 -0.11 -5.55 8.82
N VAL A 94 -0.36 -6.65 8.14
CA VAL A 94 0.69 -7.53 7.61
C VAL A 94 0.81 -7.22 6.13
N VAL A 95 1.95 -6.68 5.74
CA VAL A 95 2.29 -6.35 4.36
C VAL A 95 3.16 -7.47 3.82
N ARG A 96 2.82 -7.99 2.65
CA ARG A 96 3.70 -8.88 1.91
C ARG A 96 4.15 -8.19 0.64
N LEU A 97 5.47 -8.07 0.49
CA LEU A 97 6.09 -7.67 -0.76
C LEU A 97 6.64 -8.86 -1.52
N THR A 98 6.22 -8.98 -2.78
CA THR A 98 6.68 -10.04 -3.68
C THR A 98 7.18 -9.46 -4.99
N PRO A 99 8.47 -9.10 -5.10
CA PRO A 99 8.99 -8.42 -6.29
C PRO A 99 8.93 -9.26 -7.57
N ASN A 100 8.85 -10.60 -7.46
CA ASN A 100 8.60 -11.52 -8.58
C ASN A 100 7.13 -12.01 -8.59
N GLY A 101 6.20 -11.19 -8.06
CA GLY A 101 4.78 -11.46 -7.80
C GLY A 101 4.49 -12.79 -7.12
N HIS A 102 3.60 -13.62 -7.67
CA HIS A 102 3.13 -14.83 -6.95
C HIS A 102 4.21 -15.92 -6.70
N ASP A 103 5.50 -15.66 -6.98
CA ASP A 103 6.59 -16.45 -6.40
C ASP A 103 6.57 -16.31 -4.87
N THR A 104 5.98 -17.31 -4.21
CA THR A 104 5.91 -17.38 -2.76
C THR A 104 7.26 -17.64 -2.09
N THR A 105 8.31 -17.91 -2.86
CA THR A 105 9.64 -18.29 -2.35
C THR A 105 10.45 -17.07 -1.93
N VAL A 106 10.32 -15.95 -2.65
CA VAL A 106 11.06 -14.70 -2.40
C VAL A 106 10.06 -13.60 -2.06
N HIS A 107 9.87 -13.40 -0.77
CA HIS A 107 8.97 -12.38 -0.25
C HIS A 107 9.57 -11.69 0.97
N LEU A 108 9.12 -10.46 1.22
CA LEU A 108 9.30 -9.74 2.47
C LEU A 108 7.93 -9.66 3.15
N ASP A 109 7.83 -10.13 4.39
CA ASP A 109 6.70 -9.81 5.25
C ASP A 109 7.11 -8.70 6.22
N LEU A 110 6.30 -7.65 6.29
CA LEU A 110 6.46 -6.52 7.19
C LEU A 110 5.20 -6.38 8.04
N GLU A 111 5.37 -6.33 9.35
CA GLU A 111 4.30 -6.00 10.30
C GLU A 111 4.31 -4.50 10.56
N ILE A 112 3.14 -3.87 10.45
CA ILE A 112 2.93 -2.44 10.70
C ILE A 112 1.99 -2.32 11.89
N ASP A 113 2.41 -1.51 12.86
CA ASP A 113 1.67 -1.24 14.08
C ASP A 113 0.27 -0.64 13.81
N PRO A 114 -0.64 -0.71 14.80
CA PRO A 114 -1.98 -0.16 14.67
C PRO A 114 -1.98 1.32 14.28
N MET A 115 -2.75 1.65 13.24
CA MET A 115 -3.03 3.02 12.82
C MET A 115 -4.46 3.41 13.15
N ASP A 116 -4.64 4.67 13.53
CA ASP A 116 -5.97 5.27 13.68
C ASP A 116 -6.72 5.20 12.34
N ARG A 117 -7.99 4.78 12.39
CA ARG A 117 -8.80 4.59 11.18
C ARG A 117 -9.11 5.89 10.47
N ALA A 118 -9.33 6.99 11.21
CA ALA A 118 -9.67 8.26 10.60
C ALA A 118 -8.45 8.87 9.90
N GLU A 119 -7.26 8.72 10.49
CA GLU A 119 -5.99 9.07 9.87
C GLU A 119 -5.75 8.27 8.59
N LEU A 120 -5.84 6.93 8.68
CA LEU A 120 -5.65 6.05 7.52
C LEU A 120 -6.63 6.40 6.40
N ARG A 121 -7.92 6.57 6.74
CA ARG A 121 -8.94 7.00 5.79
C ARG A 121 -8.58 8.33 5.12
N GLY A 122 -8.10 9.32 5.90
CA GLY A 122 -7.68 10.61 5.39
C GLY A 122 -6.55 10.50 4.35
N ARG A 123 -5.53 9.68 4.63
CA ARG A 123 -4.42 9.41 3.70
C ARG A 123 -4.92 8.74 2.41
N ILE A 124 -5.83 7.77 2.50
CA ILE A 124 -6.38 7.09 1.32
C ILE A 124 -7.27 8.02 0.51
N ASP A 125 -8.10 8.86 1.15
CA ASP A 125 -8.95 9.83 0.44
C ASP A 125 -8.10 10.89 -0.30
N GLU A 126 -6.99 11.35 0.30
CA GLU A 126 -6.03 12.23 -0.36
C GLU A 126 -5.38 11.56 -1.56
N PHE A 127 -4.87 10.34 -1.37
CA PHE A 127 -4.32 9.52 -2.44
C PHE A 127 -5.32 9.38 -3.59
N ARG A 128 -6.55 8.95 -3.30
CA ARG A 128 -7.60 8.72 -4.28
C ARG A 128 -7.95 9.97 -5.09
N ARG A 129 -7.96 11.15 -4.45
CA ARG A 129 -8.22 12.44 -5.09
C ARG A 129 -7.07 12.91 -5.99
N SER A 130 -5.86 12.43 -5.78
CA SER A 130 -4.70 12.78 -6.63
C SER A 130 -4.64 12.01 -7.95
N LEU A 131 -5.39 10.91 -8.06
CA LEU A 131 -5.38 9.99 -9.22
C LEU A 131 -6.28 10.43 -10.40
N VAL A 132 -6.93 11.60 -10.31
CA VAL A 132 -7.90 12.14 -11.28
C VAL A 132 -7.36 13.32 -12.11
#